data_AF-A0A8X7PAJ9-F1
#
_entry.id   AF-A0A8X7PAJ9-F1
#
_cell.length_a   1.000
_cell.length_b   1.000
_cell.length_c   1.000
_cell.angle_alpha   90.00
_cell.angle_beta   90.00
_cell.angle_gamma   90.00
#
_symmetry.space_group_name_H-M   'P 1'
#
loop_
_entity.id
_entity.type
_entity.pdbx_description
1 polymer ?
#
loop_
_entity_poly.entity_id
_entity_poly.type
_entity_poly.pdbx_seq_one_letter_code
_entity_poly.pdbx_strand_id
1 'polypeptide(L)' 'MVRDFPSEIRFWIKTEGVPTEFWSTPTSQSIGDAIVETIDVDLDYGKMRVIIDGRKELCFETTVDFKGGEYYEEEEALVT' A
#
# COMPACT_ATOMS: atom_id res chain seq x y z
N MET A 1 23.17 3.90 -29.99
CA MET A 1 22.55 3.86 -28.65
C MET A 1 21.68 2.62 -28.58
N VAL A 2 22.02 1.68 -27.70
CA VAL A 2 21.08 0.60 -27.35
C VAL A 2 19.87 1.28 -26.74
N ARG A 3 18.70 1.09 -27.35
CA ARG A 3 17.44 1.52 -26.73
C ARG A 3 17.12 0.48 -25.68
N ASP A 4 17.23 0.85 -24.41
CA ASP A 4 16.71 0.02 -23.34
C ASP A 4 15.21 -0.19 -23.60
N PHE A 5 14.78 -1.45 -23.60
CA PHE A 5 13.36 -1.77 -23.72
C PHE A 5 12.63 -1.11 -22.55
N PRO A 6 11.54 -0.35 -22.77
CA PRO A 6 10.82 0.32 -21.70
C PRO A 6 10.21 -0.74 -20.77
N SER A 7 10.85 -0.96 -19.62
CA SER A 7 10.37 -1.92 -18.64
C SER A 7 9.65 -1.25 -17.47
N GLU A 8 9.72 0.07 -17.35
CA GLU A 8 8.93 0.82 -16.38
C GLU A 8 7.46 0.84 -16.79
N ILE A 9 6.64 0.13 -16.01
CA ILE A 9 5.20 0.07 -16.21
C ILE A 9 4.53 0.78 -15.04
N ARG A 10 3.74 1.81 -15.35
CA ARG A 10 2.90 2.50 -14.36
C ARG A 10 1.52 1.88 -14.36
N PHE A 11 1.06 1.42 -13.20
CA PHE A 11 -0.29 0.89 -13.05
C PHE A 11 -0.83 1.16 -11.64
N TRP A 12 -2.15 1.04 -11.52
CA TRP A 12 -2.87 1.22 -10.28
C TRP A 12 -3.06 -0.12 -9.57
N ILE A 13 -2.72 -0.15 -8.29
CA ILE A 13 -3.02 -1.25 -7.37
C ILE A 13 -4.20 -0.81 -6.51
N LYS A 14 -5.13 -1.73 -6.23
CA LYS A 14 -6.22 -1.53 -5.28
C LYS A 14 -5.92 -2.31 -4.00
N THR A 15 -6.00 -1.63 -2.86
CA THR A 15 -5.86 -2.26 -1.55
C THR A 15 -7.22 -2.81 -1.11
N GLU A 16 -7.24 -4.06 -0.65
CA GLU A 16 -8.43 -4.71 -0.09
C GLU A 16 -8.18 -5.06 1.38
N GLY A 17 -9.23 -5.07 2.21
CA GLY A 17 -9.16 -5.51 3.61
C GLY A 17 -8.66 -4.48 4.64
N VAL A 18 -8.30 -3.26 4.22
CA VAL A 18 -7.97 -2.15 5.13
C VAL A 18 -9.24 -1.34 5.43
N PRO A 19 -9.69 -1.23 6.69
CA PRO A 19 -10.83 -0.39 7.04
C PRO A 19 -10.62 1.07 6.64
N THR A 20 -11.70 1.72 6.19
CA THR A 20 -11.70 3.09 5.67
C THR A 20 -11.17 4.12 6.67
N GLU A 21 -11.32 3.87 7.96
CA GLU A 21 -10.86 4.72 9.05
C GLU A 21 -9.33 4.81 9.12
N PHE A 22 -8.63 3.83 8.58
CA PHE A 22 -7.16 3.81 8.50
C PHE A 22 -6.63 4.34 7.15
N TRP A 23 -7.52 4.73 6.23
CA TRP A 23 -7.12 5.24 4.94
C TRP A 23 -6.50 6.63 5.10
N SER A 24 -5.21 6.71 4.80
CA SER A 24 -4.48 7.94 4.76
C SER A 24 -3.38 7.86 3.70
N THR A 25 -2.94 9.00 3.19
CA THR A 25 -1.79 9.06 2.28
C THR A 25 -0.57 8.36 2.87
N PRO A 26 -0.15 8.61 4.13
CA PRO A 26 1.02 7.92 4.69
C PRO A 26 0.81 6.41 4.86
N THR A 27 -0.39 5.95 5.26
CA THR A 27 -0.70 4.51 5.33
C THR A 27 -0.55 3.86 3.96
N SER A 28 -1.17 4.46 2.95
CA SER A 28 -1.19 3.91 1.59
C SER A 28 0.21 3.92 0.97
N GLN A 29 0.95 5.04 1.09
CA GLN A 29 2.35 5.10 0.66
C GLN A 29 3.21 4.04 1.35
N SER A 30 3.06 3.86 2.66
CA SER A 30 3.81 2.84 3.39
C SER A 30 3.52 1.41 2.91
N ILE A 31 2.26 1.11 2.53
CA ILE A 31 1.89 -0.20 1.97
C ILE A 31 2.46 -0.35 0.57
N GLY A 32 2.28 0.66 -0.28
CA GLY A 32 2.79 0.66 -1.64
C GLY A 32 4.31 0.49 -1.65
N ASP A 33 5.04 1.29 -0.89
CA ASP A 33 6.52 1.30 -0.80
C ASP A 33 7.10 -0.01 -0.23
N ALA A 34 6.33 -0.75 0.56
CA ALA A 34 6.71 -2.10 1.00
C ALA A 34 6.69 -3.13 -0.16
N ILE A 35 5.94 -2.86 -1.23
CA ILE A 35 5.91 -3.65 -2.45
C ILE A 35 6.89 -3.07 -3.47
N VAL A 36 6.76 -1.77 -3.74
CA VAL A 36 7.47 -1.04 -4.80
C VAL A 36 7.25 0.48 -4.64
N GLU A 37 8.10 1.31 -5.24
CA GLU A 37 7.96 2.77 -5.19
C GLU A 37 6.55 3.27 -5.57
N THR A 38 5.92 4.00 -4.63
CA THR A 38 4.63 4.65 -4.80
C THR A 38 4.81 6.07 -5.34
N ILE A 39 4.11 6.40 -6.43
CA ILE A 39 4.14 7.73 -7.05
C ILE A 39 2.93 8.56 -6.65
N ASP A 40 1.78 7.90 -6.46
CA ASP A 40 0.49 8.57 -6.29
C ASP A 40 -0.46 7.72 -5.45
N VAL A 41 -1.40 8.36 -4.76
CA VAL A 41 -2.40 7.71 -3.91
C VAL A 41 -3.76 8.31 -4.18
N ASP A 42 -4.75 7.44 -4.34
CA ASP A 42 -6.15 7.75 -4.49
C ASP A 42 -6.90 7.14 -3.30
N LEU A 43 -7.16 8.00 -2.31
CA LEU A 43 -7.85 7.61 -1.08
C LEU A 43 -9.35 7.38 -1.28
N ASP A 44 -9.98 8.00 -2.29
CA ASP A 44 -11.42 7.80 -2.51
C ASP A 44 -11.72 6.37 -2.96
N TYR A 45 -10.75 5.72 -3.62
CA TYR A 45 -10.89 4.37 -4.15
C TYR A 45 -9.95 3.33 -3.52
N GLY A 46 -9.16 3.72 -2.51
CA GLY A 46 -8.18 2.85 -1.86
C GLY A 46 -7.12 2.33 -2.85
N LYS A 47 -6.66 3.19 -3.77
CA LYS A 47 -5.71 2.84 -4.83
C LYS A 47 -4.39 3.56 -4.67
N MET A 48 -3.33 2.93 -5.18
CA MET A 48 -1.98 3.47 -5.22
C MET A 48 -1.40 3.27 -6.61
N ARG A 49 -0.72 4.29 -7.14
CA ARG A 49 0.00 4.19 -8.41
C ARG A 49 1.46 3.89 -8.13
N VAL A 50 1.98 2.86 -8.78
CA VAL A 50 3.35 2.39 -8.61
C VAL A 50 4.10 2.30 -9.94
N ILE A 51 5.44 2.20 -9.87
CA ILE A 51 6.30 1.88 -11.02
C ILE A 51 6.89 0.48 -10.83
N ILE A 52 6.52 -0.48 -11.67
CA ILE A 52 7.21 -1.79 -11.68
C ILE A 52 8.20 -1.90 -12.84
N ASP A 53 9.18 -2.77 -12.65
CA ASP A 53 10.05 -3.25 -13.72
C ASP A 53 9.45 -4.54 -14.32
N GLY A 54 8.91 -4.47 -15.53
CA GLY A 54 8.34 -5.61 -16.25
C GLY A 54 9.33 -6.71 -16.64
N ARG A 55 10.64 -6.54 -16.33
CA ARG A 55 11.65 -7.60 -16.42
C ARG A 55 11.72 -8.46 -15.15
N LYS A 56 11.09 -8.02 -14.05
CA LYS A 56 11.04 -8.72 -12.76
C LYS A 56 9.67 -9.40 -12.57
N GLU A 57 9.66 -10.43 -11.74
CA GLU A 57 8.42 -11.12 -11.37
C GLU A 57 7.51 -10.20 -10.55
N LEU A 58 6.20 -10.33 -10.75
CA LEU A 58 5.19 -9.57 -10.03
C LEU A 58 4.95 -10.19 -8.64
N CYS A 59 5.01 -9.36 -7.61
CA CYS A 59 4.62 -9.74 -6.25
C CYS A 59 3.13 -9.43 -6.05
N PHE A 60 2.30 -10.47 -5.89
CA PHE A 60 0.85 -10.32 -5.69
C PHE A 60 0.43 -10.33 -4.23
N GLU A 61 1.28 -10.88 -3.35
CA GLU A 61 0.99 -11.03 -1.92
C GLU A 61 2.22 -10.54 -1.14
N THR A 62 1.99 -9.65 -0.18
CA THR A 62 3.04 -9.18 0.72
C THR A 62 2.50 -9.18 2.14
N THR A 63 3.34 -9.53 3.10
CA THR A 63 3.03 -9.40 4.53
C THR A 63 3.66 -8.12 5.03
N VAL A 64 2.84 -7.19 5.50
CA VAL A 64 3.31 -5.95 6.14
C VAL A 64 3.34 -6.19 7.65
N ASP A 65 4.52 -6.16 8.24
CA ASP A 65 4.68 -6.22 9.69
C ASP A 65 4.11 -4.94 10.33
N PHE A 66 2.94 -5.06 10.96
CA PHE A 66 2.36 -3.97 11.74
C PHE A 66 3.08 -3.87 13.09
N LYS A 67 4.05 -2.96 13.19
CA LYS A 67 4.59 -2.53 14.49
C LYS A 67 3.60 -1.57 15.15
N GLY A 68 2.46 -2.09 15.58
CA GLY A 68 1.41 -1.34 16.25
C GLY A 68 1.88 -0.67 17.54
N GLY A 69 1.45 0.58 17.72
CA GLY A 69 1.68 1.40 18.91
C GLY A 69 1.07 0.82 20.17
N GLU A 70 1.44 1.43 21.30
CA GLU A 70 1.05 1.02 22.65
C GLU A 70 -0.45 0.70 22.70
N TYR A 71 -0.78 -0.55 23.01
CA TYR A 71 -2.15 -0.95 23.29
C TYR A 71 -2.60 -0.16 24.51
N TYR A 72 -3.56 0.75 24.36
CA TYR A 72 -4.30 1.22 25.51
C TYR A 72 -5.24 0.07 25.91
N GLU A 73 -4.96 -0.57 27.04
CA GLU A 73 -5.93 -1.38 27.78
C GLU A 73 -7.05 -0.45 28.29
N GLU A 74 -7.85 0.13 27.41
CA GLU A 74 -9.14 0.66 27.83
C GLU A 74 -10.17 -0.47 27.66
N GLU A 75 -10.49 -1.06 28.81
CA GLU A 75 -11.60 -1.99 29.01
C GLU A 75 -12.84 -1.43 28.27
N GLU A 76 -13.35 -2.15 27.28
CA GLU A 76 -14.59 -1.77 26.61
C GLU A 76 -15.73 -1.78 27.64
N ALA A 77 -16.02 -0.62 28.21
CA ALA A 77 -17.13 -0.44 29.11
C ALA A 77 -18.43 -0.56 28.30
N LEU A 78 -19.19 -1.63 28.57
CA LEU A 78 -20.57 -1.76 28.11
C LEU A 78 -21.35 -0.50 28.56
N VAL A 79 -21.86 0.26 27.61
CA VAL A 79 -22.86 1.30 27.88
C VAL A 79 -24.16 0.58 28.22
N THR A 80 -24.44 0.47 29.52
CA THR A 80 -25.73 0.01 30.08
C THR A 80 -26.70 1.15 30.24
#